data_AF-A0A1T5GFL1-F1
#
_entry.id   AF-A0A1T5GFL1-F1
#
_cell.length_a   1.000
_cell.length_b   1.000
_cell.length_c   1.000
_cell.angle_alpha   90.00
_cell.angle_beta   90.00
_cell.angle_gamma   90.00
#
_symmetry.space_group_name_H-M   'P 1'
#
loop_
_entity.id
_entity.type
_entity.pdbx_description
1 polymer ?
#
loop_
_entity_poly.entity_id
_entity_poly.type
_entity_poly.pdbx_seq_one_letter_code
_entity_poly.pdbx_strand_id
1 'polypeptide(L)'
;MAEQAYSDIGPGRAGPNDADSSLPGKIPEDTTLAAWMAVLDVLEMAVQAAERTLKDPLGPLAAPAGSAAEPRPEKRWSPPSMTGPLPATARRRAVALAAAQERVALRLEEARLGVARQLQAVSSVPGVGESAGALYLDVNG
;
A
#
# COMPACT_ATOMS: atom_id res chain seq x y z
N MET A 1 -54.81 40.09 63.84
CA MET A 1 -53.90 39.01 64.29
C MET A 1 -54.07 37.86 63.31
N ALA A 2 -53.02 37.54 62.54
CA ALA A 2 -52.88 36.45 61.54
C ALA A 2 -53.98 36.42 60.44
N GLU A 3 -53.74 36.06 59.18
CA GLU A 3 -52.90 34.98 58.68
C GLU A 3 -52.57 35.24 57.20
N GLN A 4 -51.33 34.94 56.84
CA GLN A 4 -50.78 35.01 55.48
C GLN A 4 -51.14 33.72 54.73
N ALA A 5 -51.59 33.84 53.49
CA ALA A 5 -51.54 32.75 52.52
C ALA A 5 -50.81 33.25 51.27
N TYR A 6 -49.48 33.28 51.39
CA TYR A 6 -48.53 33.47 50.31
C TYR A 6 -48.24 32.08 49.74
N SER A 7 -48.87 31.72 48.62
CA SER A 7 -48.52 30.48 47.91
C SER A 7 -47.22 30.70 47.14
N ASP A 8 -46.16 30.20 47.77
CA ASP A 8 -44.79 30.07 47.31
C ASP A 8 -44.71 29.36 45.96
N ILE A 9 -44.20 30.08 44.94
CA ILE A 9 -43.82 29.53 43.65
C ILE A 9 -42.46 28.88 43.86
N GLY A 10 -42.42 27.56 44.00
CA GLY A 10 -41.17 26.82 44.01
C GLY A 10 -40.65 26.55 42.60
N PRO A 11 -39.49 27.11 42.18
CA PRO A 11 -38.71 26.51 41.11
C PRO A 11 -37.77 25.47 41.71
N GLY A 12 -38.28 24.23 41.80
CA GLY A 12 -37.44 23.05 41.99
C GLY A 12 -36.50 22.89 40.80
N ARG A 13 -35.25 23.27 41.02
CA ARG A 13 -34.09 22.99 40.16
C ARG A 13 -33.84 21.48 40.11
N ALA A 14 -33.95 20.87 38.93
CA ALA A 14 -33.28 19.62 38.56
C ALA A 14 -33.08 19.61 37.04
N GLY A 15 -31.85 19.37 36.60
CA GLY A 15 -31.35 19.79 35.29
C GLY A 15 -31.73 18.90 34.11
N PRO A 16 -31.47 19.34 32.86
CA PRO A 16 -31.45 18.46 31.71
C PRO A 16 -30.03 17.89 31.59
N ASN A 17 -29.77 16.76 32.25
CA ASN A 17 -28.54 15.98 32.05
C ASN A 17 -28.91 14.61 31.49
N ASP A 18 -29.52 14.60 30.30
CA ASP A 18 -29.49 13.45 29.38
C ASP A 18 -28.67 13.83 28.14
N ALA A 19 -27.49 14.40 28.39
CA ALA A 19 -26.36 14.24 27.48
C ALA A 19 -25.75 12.88 27.82
N ASP A 20 -26.31 11.82 27.25
CA ASP A 20 -25.71 10.50 27.32
C ASP A 20 -24.37 10.55 26.57
N SER A 21 -23.36 10.81 27.38
CA SER A 21 -21.92 10.64 27.20
C SER A 21 -21.56 9.82 25.96
N SER A 22 -21.39 10.51 24.82
CA SER A 22 -20.52 10.02 23.75
C SER A 22 -19.09 9.92 24.29
N LEU A 23 -18.72 8.74 24.77
CA LEU A 23 -17.35 8.41 25.15
C LEU A 23 -16.42 8.69 23.96
N PRO A 24 -15.41 9.58 24.09
CA PRO A 24 -14.39 9.76 23.07
C PRO A 24 -13.41 8.60 23.18
N GLY A 25 -13.61 7.52 22.42
CA GLY A 25 -12.62 6.43 22.44
C GLY A 25 -12.93 5.16 21.67
N LYS A 26 -14.18 4.91 21.27
CA LYS A 26 -14.52 3.75 20.43
C LYS A 26 -14.86 4.22 19.02
N ILE A 27 -13.91 4.06 18.10
CA ILE A 27 -14.20 4.19 16.66
C ILE A 27 -15.37 3.23 16.36
N PRO A 28 -16.43 3.66 15.65
CA PRO A 28 -17.53 2.79 15.29
C PRO A 28 -17.02 1.55 14.54
N GLU A 29 -17.51 0.36 14.87
CA GLU A 29 -17.08 -0.90 14.25
C GLU A 29 -17.21 -0.85 12.71
N ASP A 30 -18.23 -0.16 12.20
CA ASP A 30 -18.44 0.07 10.77
C ASP A 30 -17.30 0.90 10.14
N THR A 31 -16.76 1.88 10.87
CA THR A 31 -15.62 2.69 10.42
C THR A 31 -14.34 1.86 10.40
N THR A 32 -14.13 1.00 11.40
CA THR A 32 -13.02 0.04 11.43
C THR A 32 -13.09 -0.93 10.26
N LEU A 33 -14.28 -1.48 9.98
CA LEU A 33 -14.50 -2.37 8.84
C LEU A 33 -14.22 -1.66 7.50
N ALA A 34 -14.73 -0.44 7.31
CA ALA A 34 -14.49 0.34 6.11
C ALA A 34 -12.99 0.62 5.90
N ALA A 35 -12.27 0.97 6.97
CA ALA A 35 -10.82 1.17 6.91
C ALA A 35 -10.08 -0.11 6.50
N TRP A 36 -10.48 -1.27 7.04
CA TRP A 36 -9.90 -2.56 6.63
C TRP A 36 -10.20 -2.90 5.17
N MET A 37 -11.41 -2.62 4.68
CA MET A 37 -11.75 -2.83 3.27
C MET A 37 -10.89 -1.97 2.35
N ALA A 38 -10.73 -0.68 2.67
CA ALA A 38 -9.90 0.22 1.88
C ALA A 38 -8.43 -0.25 1.82
N VAL A 39 -7.88 -0.74 2.94
CA VAL A 39 -6.53 -1.30 2.94
C VAL A 39 -6.43 -2.57 2.09
N LEU A 40 -7.40 -3.47 2.19
CA LEU A 40 -7.42 -4.68 1.36
C LEU A 40 -7.54 -4.35 -0.14
N ASP A 41 -8.32 -3.33 -0.50
CA ASP A 41 -8.45 -2.87 -1.90
C ASP A 41 -7.11 -2.36 -2.44
N VAL A 42 -6.39 -1.54 -1.68
CA VAL A 42 -5.06 -1.03 -2.06
C VAL A 42 -4.07 -2.17 -2.25
N LEU A 43 -4.05 -3.14 -1.32
CA LEU A 43 -3.15 -4.29 -1.39
C LEU A 43 -3.49 -5.20 -2.57
N GLU A 44 -4.77 -5.43 -2.87
CA GLU A 44 -5.21 -6.18 -4.05
C GLU A 44 -4.80 -5.49 -5.35
N MET A 45 -4.98 -4.18 -5.44
CA MET A 45 -4.55 -3.40 -6.60
C MET A 45 -3.03 -3.49 -6.80
N ALA A 46 -2.26 -3.47 -5.72
CA ALA A 46 -0.80 -3.64 -5.77
C ALA A 46 -0.39 -5.03 -6.27
N VAL A 47 -1.08 -6.09 -5.84
CA VAL A 47 -0.85 -7.46 -6.35
C VAL A 47 -1.15 -7.54 -7.84
N GLN A 48 -2.27 -6.99 -8.30
CA GLN A 48 -2.61 -6.96 -9.72
C GLN A 48 -1.60 -6.16 -10.55
N ALA A 49 -1.05 -5.07 -10.00
CA ALA A 49 0.01 -4.31 -10.64
C ALA A 49 1.29 -5.15 -10.77
N ALA A 50 1.72 -5.82 -9.69
CA ALA A 50 2.88 -6.70 -9.71
C ALA A 50 2.71 -7.85 -10.72
N GLU A 51 1.53 -8.47 -10.79
CA GLU A 51 1.24 -9.51 -11.78
C GLU A 51 1.33 -9.01 -13.23
N ARG A 52 0.88 -7.78 -13.51
CA ARG A 52 0.99 -7.18 -14.84
C ARG A 52 2.45 -6.95 -15.21
N THR A 53 3.25 -6.40 -14.29
CA THR A 53 4.69 -6.21 -14.50
C THR A 53 5.43 -7.52 -14.72
N LEU A 54 5.07 -8.59 -14.00
CA LEU A 54 5.68 -9.91 -14.22
C LEU A 54 5.32 -10.53 -15.58
N LYS A 55 4.13 -10.23 -16.12
CA LYS A 55 3.70 -10.72 -17.45
C LYS A 55 4.38 -9.97 -18.58
N ASP A 56 4.61 -8.67 -18.41
CA ASP A 56 5.29 -7.81 -19.37
C ASP A 56 6.36 -6.97 -18.66
N PRO A 57 7.56 -7.53 -18.43
CA PRO A 57 8.62 -6.85 -17.69
C PRO A 57 9.24 -5.68 -18.47
N LEU A 58 9.08 -5.66 -19.80
CA LEU A 58 9.61 -4.60 -20.66
C LEU A 58 8.57 -3.52 -20.95
N GLY A 59 7.28 -3.81 -20.82
CA GLY A 59 6.18 -2.86 -21.05
C GLY A 59 6.35 -1.51 -20.36
N PRO A 60 6.68 -1.45 -19.05
CA PRO A 60 6.93 -0.18 -18.37
C PRO A 60 8.14 0.61 -18.92
N LEU A 61 9.13 -0.10 -19.48
CA LEU A 61 10.36 0.48 -20.04
C LEU A 61 10.23 0.85 -21.52
N ALA A 62 9.23 0.29 -22.21
CA ALA A 62 8.94 0.57 -23.62
C ALA A 62 8.23 1.93 -23.83
N ALA A 63 7.78 2.57 -22.75
CA ALA A 63 7.28 3.94 -22.80
C ALA A 63 8.38 4.89 -23.29
N PRO A 64 8.06 5.88 -24.15
CA PRO A 64 9.07 6.76 -24.74
C PRO A 64 9.92 7.44 -23.66
N ALA A 65 11.23 7.44 -23.85
CA ALA A 65 12.19 8.11 -22.98
C ALA A 65 11.81 9.59 -22.82
N GLY A 66 11.36 9.98 -21.63
CA GLY A 66 10.71 11.26 -21.36
C GLY A 66 9.32 11.15 -20.72
N SER A 67 8.65 10.01 -20.89
CA SER A 67 7.45 9.59 -20.13
C SER A 67 7.75 8.51 -19.11
N ALA A 68 8.80 7.70 -19.34
CA ALA A 68 9.41 6.90 -18.30
C ALA A 68 10.13 7.87 -17.37
N ALA A 69 9.56 8.12 -16.19
CA ALA A 69 10.34 8.66 -15.09
C ALA A 69 11.64 7.85 -15.02
N GLU A 70 12.78 8.50 -14.80
CA GLU A 70 13.93 7.83 -14.17
C GLU A 70 13.42 6.85 -13.11
N PRO A 71 14.14 5.77 -12.78
CA PRO A 71 13.84 4.99 -11.59
C PRO A 71 14.01 5.92 -10.38
N ARG A 72 13.01 6.77 -10.15
CA ARG A 72 12.84 7.57 -8.97
C ARG A 72 12.86 6.52 -7.88
N PRO A 73 13.62 6.74 -6.79
CA PRO A 73 13.57 5.85 -5.66
C PRO A 73 12.09 5.72 -5.31
N GLU A 74 11.49 4.60 -5.73
CA GLU A 74 10.06 4.38 -5.61
C GLU A 74 9.82 4.58 -4.13
N LYS A 75 8.90 5.47 -3.78
CA LYS A 75 8.56 5.79 -2.40
C LYS A 75 8.53 4.46 -1.66
N ARG A 76 9.57 4.20 -0.84
CA ARG A 76 9.85 2.84 -0.34
C ARG A 76 8.56 2.33 0.25
N TRP A 77 8.09 1.19 -0.26
CA TRP A 77 6.80 0.66 0.15
C TRP A 77 6.74 0.62 1.67
N SER A 78 5.72 1.27 2.23
CA SER A 78 5.46 1.30 3.66
C SER A 78 4.17 0.52 3.92
N PRO A 79 4.15 -0.41 4.89
CA PRO A 79 2.93 -1.12 5.22
C PRO A 79 1.84 -0.13 5.66
N PRO A 80 0.57 -0.35 5.25
CA PRO A 80 -0.53 0.50 5.67
C PRO A 80 -0.71 0.38 7.19
N SER A 81 -0.79 1.52 7.89
CA SER A 81 -1.05 1.56 9.33
C SER A 81 -2.53 1.31 9.58
N MET A 82 -2.85 0.25 10.33
CA MET A 82 -4.21 -0.06 10.74
C MET A 82 -4.30 -0.17 12.25
N THR A 83 -5.38 0.38 12.81
CA THR A 83 -5.67 0.32 14.24
C THR A 83 -6.80 -0.68 14.48
N GLY A 84 -6.60 -1.59 15.42
CA GLY A 84 -7.59 -2.61 15.79
C GLY A 84 -7.43 -3.94 15.04
N PRO A 85 -8.10 -5.00 15.51
CA PRO A 85 -8.01 -6.34 14.93
C PRO A 85 -8.71 -6.41 13.56
N LEU A 86 -8.33 -7.39 12.75
CA LEU A 86 -9.02 -7.70 11.50
C LEU A 86 -10.46 -8.20 11.76
N PRO A 87 -11.50 -7.54 11.23
CA PRO A 87 -12.88 -7.99 11.38
C PRO A 87 -13.11 -9.38 10.78
N ALA A 88 -13.95 -10.19 11.43
CA ALA A 88 -14.24 -11.56 10.99
C ALA A 88 -14.79 -11.62 9.55
N THR A 89 -15.57 -10.62 9.14
CA THR A 89 -16.11 -10.47 7.78
C THR A 89 -15.02 -10.28 6.73
N ALA A 90 -13.89 -9.65 7.09
CA ALA A 90 -12.75 -9.41 6.21
C ALA A 90 -11.78 -10.60 6.12
N ARG A 91 -11.84 -11.54 7.08
CA ARG A 91 -10.87 -12.64 7.23
C ARG A 91 -10.71 -13.46 5.96
N ARG A 92 -11.81 -13.89 5.34
CA ARG A 92 -11.77 -14.72 4.12
C ARG A 92 -11.03 -14.02 2.98
N ARG A 93 -11.30 -12.72 2.80
CA ARG A 93 -10.67 -11.89 1.78
C ARG A 93 -9.18 -11.72 2.05
N ALA A 94 -8.81 -11.38 3.30
CA ALA A 94 -7.41 -11.24 3.70
C ALA A 94 -6.60 -12.54 3.48
N VAL A 95 -7.17 -13.71 3.78
CA VAL A 95 -6.51 -15.00 3.54
C VAL A 95 -6.31 -15.25 2.04
N ALA A 96 -7.32 -15.01 1.21
CA ALA A 96 -7.20 -15.16 -0.23
C ALA A 96 -6.15 -14.22 -0.83
N LEU A 97 -6.10 -12.98 -0.35
CA LEU A 97 -5.10 -11.98 -0.73
C LEU A 97 -3.69 -12.41 -0.32
N ALA A 98 -3.49 -12.89 0.92
CA ALA A 98 -2.20 -13.37 1.38
C ALA A 98 -1.66 -14.52 0.51
N ALA A 99 -2.53 -15.48 0.16
CA ALA A 99 -2.15 -16.56 -0.75
C ALA A 99 -1.81 -16.05 -2.17
N ALA A 100 -2.48 -14.99 -2.65
CA ALA A 100 -2.15 -14.36 -3.93
C ALA A 100 -0.79 -13.65 -3.88
N GLN A 101 -0.52 -12.90 -2.79
CA GLN A 101 0.76 -12.24 -2.56
C GLN A 101 1.92 -13.25 -2.54
N GLU A 102 1.75 -14.39 -1.87
CA GLU A 102 2.76 -15.45 -1.83
C GLU A 102 3.08 -16.01 -3.23
N ARG A 103 2.05 -16.31 -4.03
CA ARG A 103 2.26 -16.79 -5.42
C ARG A 103 3.01 -15.77 -6.27
N VAL A 104 2.72 -14.48 -6.12
CA VAL A 104 3.41 -13.41 -6.84
C VAL A 104 4.86 -13.28 -6.37
N ALA A 105 5.10 -13.37 -5.06
CA ALA A 105 6.45 -13.31 -4.49
C ALA A 105 7.34 -14.45 -5.02
N LEU A 106 6.81 -15.67 -5.10
CA LEU A 106 7.54 -16.82 -5.67
C LEU A 106 7.93 -16.59 -7.14
N ARG A 107 6.98 -16.15 -7.97
CA ARG A 107 7.25 -15.85 -9.39
C ARG A 107 8.25 -14.71 -9.58
N LEU A 108 8.19 -13.70 -8.71
CA LEU A 108 9.15 -12.60 -8.75
C LEU A 108 10.57 -13.09 -8.43
N GLU A 109 10.72 -13.98 -7.44
CA GLU A 109 12.02 -14.55 -7.10
C GLU A 109 12.58 -15.42 -8.24
N GLU A 110 11.72 -16.24 -8.87
CA GLU A 110 12.08 -17.01 -10.07
C GLU A 110 12.57 -16.10 -11.21
N ALA A 111 11.85 -15.00 -11.48
CA ALA A 111 12.22 -14.02 -12.48
C ALA A 111 13.55 -13.34 -12.14
N ARG A 112 13.76 -12.95 -10.88
CA ARG A 112 15.00 -12.35 -10.38
C ARG A 112 16.20 -13.26 -10.59
N LEU A 113 16.05 -14.55 -10.28
CA LEU A 113 17.10 -15.55 -10.52
C LEU A 113 17.36 -15.75 -12.03
N GLY A 114 16.31 -15.70 -12.86
CA GLY A 114 16.45 -15.73 -14.32
C GLY A 114 17.28 -14.58 -14.87
N VAL A 115 16.96 -13.35 -14.45
CA VAL A 115 17.70 -12.13 -14.83
C VAL A 115 19.15 -12.20 -14.33
N ALA A 116 19.39 -12.66 -13.10
CA ALA A 116 20.76 -12.81 -12.58
C ALA A 116 21.60 -13.76 -13.44
N ARG A 117 21.03 -14.89 -13.89
CA ARG A 117 21.72 -15.82 -14.81
C ARG A 117 21.99 -15.19 -16.18
N GLN A 118 21.04 -14.44 -16.72
CA GLN A 118 21.21 -13.74 -18.00
C GLN A 118 22.32 -12.69 -17.92
N LEU A 119 22.34 -11.89 -16.86
CA LEU A 119 23.40 -10.90 -16.63
C LEU A 119 24.77 -11.58 -16.49
N GLN A 120 24.85 -12.69 -15.76
CA GLN A 120 26.10 -13.45 -15.63
C GLN A 120 26.61 -13.98 -16.98
N ALA A 121 25.71 -14.46 -17.84
CA ALA A 121 26.06 -14.91 -19.19
C ALA A 121 26.58 -13.76 -20.05
N VAL A 122 25.91 -12.61 -20.03
CA VAL A 122 26.32 -11.41 -20.78
C VAL A 122 27.67 -10.89 -20.28
N SER A 123 27.90 -10.85 -18.96
CA SER A 123 29.17 -10.40 -18.39
C SER A 123 30.35 -11.33 -18.68
N SER A 124 30.09 -12.57 -19.09
CA SER A 124 31.15 -13.53 -19.43
C SER A 124 31.67 -13.40 -20.86
N VAL A 125 31.05 -12.56 -21.69
CA VAL A 125 31.47 -12.29 -23.07
C VAL A 125 32.61 -11.24 -23.05
N PRO A 126 33.82 -11.58 -23.52
CA PRO A 126 34.91 -10.61 -23.64
C PRO A 126 34.53 -9.44 -24.54
N GLY A 127 34.82 -8.20 -24.11
CA GLY A 127 34.54 -6.97 -24.86
C GLY A 127 33.16 -6.34 -24.63
N VAL A 128 32.26 -6.97 -23.86
CA VAL A 128 30.98 -6.37 -23.44
C VAL A 128 31.19 -5.61 -22.13
N GLY A 129 31.16 -4.28 -22.17
CA GLY A 129 31.35 -3.39 -21.01
C GLY A 129 32.75 -2.76 -20.92
N GLU A 130 33.71 -3.23 -21.70
CA GLU A 130 34.95 -2.48 -21.94
C GLU A 130 34.64 -1.40 -22.99
N SER A 131 34.88 -0.13 -22.65
CA SER A 131 34.88 0.93 -23.67
C SER A 131 35.94 0.56 -24.69
N ALA A 132 35.52 0.09 -25.86
CA ALA A 132 36.41 -0.22 -26.96
C ALA A 132 37.22 1.05 -27.26
N GLY A 133 38.47 1.09 -26.78
CA GLY A 133 39.38 2.17 -27.08
C GLY A 133 39.44 2.28 -28.60
N ALA A 134 39.13 3.46 -29.13
CA ALA A 134 39.11 3.68 -30.57
C ALA A 134 40.49 3.35 -31.15
N LEU A 135 40.65 2.17 -31.75
CA LEU A 135 41.84 1.82 -32.52
C LEU A 135 41.72 2.46 -33.89
N TYR A 136 42.55 3.47 -34.15
CA TYR A 136 42.78 3.96 -35.51
C TYR A 136 43.70 2.97 -36.23
N LEU A 137 43.13 2.25 -37.20
CA LEU A 137 43.87 1.50 -38.21
C LEU A 137 44.26 2.49 -39.32
N ASP A 138 45.53 2.91 -39.35
CA ASP A 138 46.06 3.65 -40.50
C ASP A 138 46.30 2.67 -41.65
N VAL A 139 45.67 2.95 -42.78
CA VAL A 139 45.66 2.12 -43.99
C VAL A 139 46.80 2.49 -44.96
N ASN A 140 47.76 3.31 -44.54
CA ASN A 140 48.91 3.69 -45.38
C ASN A 140 50.23 3.23 -44.73
N GLY A 141 50.61 1.99 -45.03
CA GLY A 141 52.00 1.51 -44.91
C GLY A 141 52.70 1.59 -46.26
#